data_AF-A0AAV4GJB9-F1
#
_entry.id   AF-A0AAV4GJB9-F1
#
_cell.length_a   1.000
_cell.length_b   1.000
_cell.length_c   1.000
_cell.angle_alpha   90.00
_cell.angle_beta   90.00
_cell.angle_gamma   90.00
#
_symmetry.space_group_name_H-M   'P 1'
#
loop_
_entity.id
_entity.type
_entity.pdbx_description
1 polymer ?
#
loop_
_entity_poly.entity_id
_entity_poly.type
_entity_poly.pdbx_seq_one_letter_code
_entity_poly.pdbx_strand_id
1 'polypeptide(L)'
;MCLDPRNWTGLGVVVMSAALLGYEPSLSLFTVFLQTTSTIVREALAKYNADRLGKADYALESAGGSILCSSNTYYSKSGALYSLFGVPLWYHSSTPRMVIQPEVQPGTCWAMDTTQGYVTVQLAMPVIITAISLEHIPKALSPLGRLDSAPKEIAVMGQEASVDSPEVFLGKFTYDIDQDPIQVYDIKVEHQDVVRDSFHCHRYIG
;
A
#
# COMPACT_ATOMS: atom_id res chain seq x y z
N MET A 1 -4.36 5.67 -24.38
CA MET A 1 -4.05 5.56 -25.82
C MET A 1 -4.21 4.11 -26.23
N CYS A 2 -5.11 3.86 -27.20
CA CYS A 2 -5.44 2.55 -27.73
C CYS A 2 -4.27 1.95 -28.53
N LEU A 3 -4.23 0.62 -28.58
CA LEU A 3 -3.33 -0.20 -29.38
C LEU A 3 -3.58 -0.01 -30.89
N ASP A 4 -2.51 -0.12 -31.70
CA ASP A 4 -2.56 -0.39 -33.14
C ASP A 4 -1.95 -1.80 -33.40
N PRO A 5 -2.67 -2.76 -34.02
CA PRO A 5 -2.22 -4.14 -34.17
C PRO A 5 -1.59 -4.48 -35.53
N ARG A 6 -1.10 -3.50 -36.33
CA ARG A 6 -0.54 -3.78 -37.65
C ARG A 6 0.97 -3.63 -37.74
N ASN A 7 1.73 -4.57 -37.16
CA ASN A 7 3.03 -4.97 -37.72
C ASN A 7 3.52 -6.30 -37.15
N TRP A 8 3.26 -7.39 -37.86
CA TRP A 8 3.86 -8.70 -37.61
C TRP A 8 4.71 -9.08 -38.81
N THR A 9 6.03 -8.92 -38.71
CA THR A 9 6.99 -9.73 -39.47
C THR A 9 8.32 -9.74 -38.70
N GLY A 10 8.68 -10.90 -38.13
CA GLY A 10 9.92 -11.01 -37.38
C GLY A 10 10.28 -12.45 -37.04
N LEU A 11 10.79 -13.15 -38.07
CA LEU A 11 11.75 -14.25 -38.01
C LEU A 11 11.36 -15.52 -37.23
N GLY A 12 11.17 -16.57 -38.01
CA GLY A 12 10.88 -17.91 -37.55
C GLY A 12 12.03 -18.54 -36.79
N VAL A 13 11.65 -19.38 -35.84
CA VAL A 13 12.46 -20.51 -35.39
C VAL A 13 11.78 -21.74 -35.97
N VAL A 14 12.28 -22.19 -37.13
CA VAL A 14 11.93 -23.51 -37.65
C VAL A 14 12.73 -24.52 -36.86
N VAL A 15 12.12 -25.13 -35.85
CA VAL A 15 12.63 -26.40 -35.32
C VAL A 15 12.07 -27.49 -36.22
N MET A 16 12.84 -27.89 -37.23
CA MET A 16 12.64 -29.20 -37.84
C MET A 16 13.02 -30.26 -36.80
N SER A 17 12.11 -31.18 -36.50
CA SER A 17 12.52 -32.52 -36.13
C SER A 17 11.53 -33.51 -36.72
N ALA A 18 12.11 -34.41 -37.50
CA ALA A 18 11.44 -35.45 -38.25
C ALA A 18 10.60 -36.33 -37.31
N ALA A 19 9.34 -36.51 -37.68
CA ALA A 19 8.51 -37.56 -37.11
C ALA A 19 9.01 -38.92 -37.63
N LEU A 20 9.72 -39.65 -36.77
CA LEU A 20 9.83 -41.11 -36.85
C LEU A 20 9.51 -41.68 -35.47
N LEU A 21 8.27 -42.19 -35.35
CA LEU A 21 7.78 -43.16 -34.38
C LEU A 21 8.42 -43.12 -32.97
N GLY A 22 7.95 -42.19 -32.15
CA GLY A 22 8.17 -42.18 -30.71
C GLY A 22 7.26 -41.15 -30.05
N TYR A 23 6.25 -41.60 -29.32
CA TYR A 23 5.45 -40.75 -28.44
C TYR A 23 6.37 -40.30 -27.29
N GLU A 24 6.83 -39.04 -27.33
CA GLU A 24 7.70 -38.42 -26.32
C GLU A 24 6.84 -37.57 -25.36
N PRO A 25 6.31 -38.13 -24.26
CA PRO A 25 5.51 -37.38 -23.27
C PRO A 25 6.30 -36.22 -22.63
N SER A 26 7.64 -36.25 -22.71
CA SER A 26 8.55 -35.24 -22.18
C SER A 26 8.38 -33.86 -22.83
N LEU A 27 8.15 -33.79 -24.15
CA LEU A 27 8.00 -32.54 -24.90
C LEU A 27 6.65 -31.87 -24.62
N SER A 28 5.56 -32.63 -24.49
CA SER A 28 4.27 -32.05 -24.09
C SER A 28 4.28 -31.56 -22.65
N LEU A 29 4.94 -32.29 -21.75
CA LEU A 29 5.12 -31.87 -20.36
C LEU A 29 5.93 -30.57 -20.25
N PHE A 30 6.99 -30.41 -21.05
CA PHE A 30 7.77 -29.18 -21.09
C PHE A 30 6.95 -28.00 -21.63
N THR A 31 6.18 -28.19 -22.70
CA THR A 31 5.30 -27.12 -23.23
C THR A 31 4.20 -26.75 -22.24
N VAL A 32 3.56 -27.74 -21.60
CA VAL A 32 2.57 -27.51 -20.54
C VAL A 32 3.20 -26.77 -19.37
N PHE A 33 4.40 -27.16 -18.92
CA PHE A 33 5.15 -26.47 -17.88
C PHE A 33 5.46 -25.01 -18.24
N LEU A 34 5.97 -24.73 -19.45
CA LEU A 34 6.24 -23.38 -19.91
C LEU A 34 4.96 -22.53 -19.99
N GLN A 35 3.85 -23.13 -20.41
CA GLN A 35 2.56 -22.44 -20.46
C GLN A 35 2.03 -22.13 -19.05
N THR A 36 2.11 -23.09 -18.14
CA THR A 36 1.71 -22.91 -16.72
C THR A 36 2.57 -21.85 -16.04
N THR A 37 3.89 -21.90 -16.22
CA THR A 37 4.81 -20.89 -15.64
C THR A 37 4.53 -19.49 -16.22
N SER A 38 4.31 -19.36 -17.52
CA SER A 38 3.92 -18.09 -18.14
C SER A 38 2.62 -17.52 -17.54
N THR A 39 1.63 -18.38 -17.30
CA THR A 39 0.36 -17.98 -16.68
C THR A 39 0.56 -17.53 -15.24
N ILE A 40 1.30 -18.29 -14.41
CA ILE A 40 1.59 -17.93 -13.02
C ILE A 40 2.30 -16.57 -12.95
N VAL A 41 3.32 -16.36 -13.79
CA VAL A 41 4.06 -15.09 -13.84
C VAL A 41 3.13 -13.95 -14.24
N ARG A 42 2.28 -14.16 -15.25
CA ARG A 42 1.32 -13.13 -15.70
C ARG A 42 0.32 -12.78 -14.60
N GLU A 43 -0.20 -13.76 -13.88
CA GLU A 43 -1.14 -13.54 -12.77
C GLU A 43 -0.47 -12.81 -11.60
N ALA A 44 0.75 -13.21 -11.23
CA ALA A 44 1.52 -12.52 -10.19
C ALA A 44 1.81 -11.06 -10.55
N LEU A 45 2.20 -10.79 -11.80
CA LEU A 45 2.43 -9.43 -12.29
C LEU A 45 1.12 -8.62 -12.37
N ALA A 46 0.02 -9.23 -12.77
CA ALA A 46 -1.29 -8.58 -12.78
C ALA A 46 -1.71 -8.15 -11.37
N LYS A 47 -1.50 -9.02 -10.37
CA LYS A 47 -1.73 -8.68 -8.96
C LYS A 47 -0.81 -7.57 -8.47
N TYR A 48 0.48 -7.62 -8.82
CA TYR A 48 1.44 -6.57 -8.47
C TYR A 48 1.03 -5.20 -9.03
N ASN A 49 0.61 -5.17 -10.31
CA ASN A 49 0.13 -3.95 -10.97
C ASN A 49 -1.19 -3.43 -10.37
N ALA A 50 -1.97 -4.29 -9.71
CA ALA A 50 -3.18 -3.92 -8.98
C ALA A 50 -2.86 -3.58 -7.51
N ASP A 51 -1.86 -2.71 -7.30
CA ASP A 51 -1.42 -2.24 -5.99
C ASP A 51 -1.02 -3.36 -5.01
N ARG A 52 -0.55 -4.50 -5.54
CA ARG A 52 -0.16 -5.72 -4.80
C ARG A 52 -1.30 -6.41 -4.04
N LEU A 53 -2.38 -5.71 -3.72
CA LEU A 53 -3.53 -6.19 -2.95
C LEU A 53 -4.71 -6.62 -3.84
N GLY A 54 -4.86 -6.04 -5.03
CA GLY A 54 -6.00 -6.28 -5.91
C GLY A 54 -7.33 -5.77 -5.34
N LYS A 55 -7.28 -4.77 -4.44
CA LYS A 55 -8.43 -4.14 -3.78
C LYS A 55 -8.39 -2.63 -4.06
N ALA A 56 -9.55 -1.99 -4.08
CA ALA A 56 -9.63 -0.54 -4.19
C ALA A 56 -9.22 0.11 -2.86
N ASP A 57 -8.32 1.10 -2.93
CA ASP A 57 -7.97 1.93 -1.78
C ASP A 57 -8.83 3.20 -1.78
N TYR A 58 -9.77 3.27 -0.82
CA TYR A 58 -10.65 4.42 -0.63
C TYR A 58 -10.01 5.52 0.22
N ALA A 59 -8.91 5.24 0.92
CA ALA A 59 -8.15 6.23 1.66
C ALA A 59 -7.18 7.00 0.74
N LEU A 60 -6.82 6.43 -0.41
CA LEU A 60 -5.85 6.98 -1.36
C LEU A 60 -6.14 8.44 -1.73
N GLU A 61 -5.14 9.30 -1.56
CA GLU A 61 -5.27 10.74 -1.81
C GLU A 61 -5.61 11.05 -3.27
N SER A 62 -4.93 10.39 -4.21
CA SER A 62 -5.19 10.57 -5.65
C SER A 62 -6.57 10.07 -6.09
N ALA A 63 -7.23 9.22 -5.27
CA ALA A 63 -8.60 8.78 -5.50
C ALA A 63 -9.65 9.71 -4.87
N GLY A 64 -9.22 10.70 -4.06
CA GLY A 64 -10.09 11.66 -3.38
C GLY A 64 -10.08 11.55 -1.86
N GLY A 65 -9.31 10.64 -1.27
CA GLY A 65 -9.11 10.60 0.17
C GLY A 65 -8.35 11.82 0.67
N SER A 66 -8.52 12.18 1.94
CA SER A 66 -7.84 13.34 2.53
C SER A 66 -7.53 13.16 4.01
N ILE A 67 -6.54 13.89 4.51
CA ILE A 67 -6.25 13.95 5.95
C ILE A 67 -6.98 15.14 6.56
N LEU A 68 -7.78 14.87 7.58
CA LEU A 68 -8.55 15.90 8.30
C LEU A 68 -7.78 16.44 9.49
N CYS A 69 -7.29 15.52 10.31
CA CYS A 69 -6.65 15.80 11.58
C CYS A 69 -5.53 14.79 11.80
N SER A 70 -4.50 15.19 12.52
CA SER A 70 -3.41 14.29 12.88
C SER A 70 -2.74 14.74 14.18
N SER A 71 -1.94 13.85 14.75
CA SER A 71 -0.89 14.25 15.69
C SER A 71 0.11 15.22 15.05
N ASN A 72 0.93 15.82 15.90
CA ASN A 72 2.01 16.69 15.45
C ASN A 72 3.06 15.89 14.68
N THR A 73 3.59 16.52 13.66
CA THR A 73 4.66 15.96 12.84
C THR A 73 6.00 16.15 13.53
N TYR A 74 6.81 15.10 13.57
CA TYR A 74 8.21 15.20 13.95
C TYR A 74 9.03 15.83 12.82
N TYR A 75 9.67 16.95 13.12
CA TYR A 75 10.62 17.59 12.23
C TYR A 75 12.04 17.25 12.66
N SER A 76 12.74 16.44 11.87
CA SER A 76 14.16 16.17 12.10
C SER A 76 14.98 17.42 11.84
N LYS A 77 15.75 17.86 12.85
CA LYS A 77 16.69 18.99 12.72
C LYS A 77 17.88 18.69 11.79
N SER A 78 18.09 17.43 11.43
CA SER A 78 19.26 16.96 10.67
C SER A 78 18.97 16.65 9.20
N GLY A 79 17.76 16.95 8.70
CA GLY A 79 17.27 16.50 7.39
C GLY A 79 17.28 17.54 6.27
N ALA A 80 18.29 18.42 6.20
CA ALA A 80 18.41 19.34 5.08
C ALA A 80 18.71 18.57 3.78
N LEU A 81 17.74 18.50 2.88
CA LEU A 81 17.82 17.84 1.58
C LEU A 81 18.74 18.59 0.62
N TYR A 82 18.71 19.92 0.69
CA TYR A 82 19.55 20.79 -0.11
C TYR A 82 20.23 21.80 0.80
N SER A 83 21.55 21.92 0.71
CA SER A 83 22.31 22.98 1.36
C SER A 83 23.13 23.73 0.33
N LEU A 84 23.24 25.03 0.49
CA LEU A 84 24.10 25.89 -0.32
C LEU A 84 25.05 26.62 0.62
N PHE A 85 26.36 26.42 0.44
CA PHE A 85 27.41 26.94 1.33
C PHE A 85 27.22 26.59 2.81
N GLY A 86 26.72 25.38 3.11
CA GLY A 86 26.48 24.94 4.49
C GLY A 86 25.20 25.52 5.13
N VAL A 87 24.44 26.34 4.40
CA VAL A 87 23.11 26.81 4.82
C VAL A 87 22.04 25.85 4.28
N PRO A 88 21.22 25.24 5.15
CA PRO A 88 20.15 24.36 4.72
C PRO A 88 19.03 25.16 4.02
N LEU A 89 18.76 24.85 2.76
CA LEU A 89 17.75 25.51 1.91
C LEU A 89 16.39 24.82 1.95
N TRP A 90 16.36 23.49 2.03
CA TRP A 90 15.14 22.69 2.00
C TRP A 90 15.31 21.50 2.92
N TYR A 91 14.27 21.19 3.70
CA TYR A 91 14.23 20.02 4.58
C TYR A 91 13.27 18.98 4.02
N HIS A 92 13.49 17.70 4.32
CA HIS A 92 12.52 16.67 4.00
C HIS A 92 11.19 16.97 4.70
N SER A 93 10.13 17.16 3.93
CA SER A 93 8.79 17.41 4.44
C SER A 93 8.09 16.09 4.73
N SER A 94 8.25 15.59 5.96
CA SER A 94 7.34 14.58 6.53
C SER A 94 5.98 15.26 6.73
N THR A 95 4.91 14.74 6.13
CA THR A 95 3.55 15.29 6.35
C THR A 95 2.55 14.15 6.53
N PRO A 96 1.47 14.34 7.30
CA PRO A 96 0.45 13.30 7.51
C PRO A 96 -0.16 12.76 6.20
N ARG A 97 -0.20 13.59 5.15
CA ARG A 97 -0.70 13.21 3.82
C ARG A 97 0.04 12.02 3.22
N MET A 98 1.29 11.81 3.60
CA MET A 98 2.10 10.69 3.12
C MET A 98 1.55 9.33 3.54
N VAL A 99 0.72 9.26 4.59
CA VAL A 99 0.07 8.00 5.02
C VAL A 99 -0.90 7.45 3.97
N ILE A 100 -1.46 8.33 3.12
CA ILE A 100 -2.46 7.98 2.11
C ILE A 100 -1.94 8.21 0.67
N GLN A 101 -0.62 8.26 0.52
CA GLN A 101 0.06 8.36 -0.78
C GLN A 101 0.74 7.02 -1.10
N PRO A 102 0.83 6.62 -2.37
CA PRO A 102 1.30 5.30 -2.76
C PRO A 102 2.83 5.11 -2.66
N GLU A 103 3.59 6.14 -2.30
CA GLU A 103 5.05 6.11 -2.31
C GLU A 103 5.64 5.57 -1.00
N VAL A 104 6.15 4.33 -1.03
CA VAL A 104 6.84 3.70 0.10
C VAL A 104 8.31 3.42 -0.24
N GLN A 105 9.16 4.37 0.09
CA GLN A 105 10.61 4.30 0.01
C GLN A 105 11.24 4.72 1.34
N PRO A 106 12.49 4.33 1.64
CA PRO A 106 13.18 4.82 2.82
C PRO A 106 13.19 6.35 2.88
N GLY A 107 12.59 6.91 3.93
CA GLY A 107 12.46 8.36 4.12
C GLY A 107 11.11 8.93 3.69
N THR A 108 10.34 8.26 2.81
CA THR A 108 9.03 8.74 2.37
C THR A 108 7.91 8.26 3.32
N CYS A 109 7.97 8.70 4.57
CA CYS A 109 6.94 8.39 5.57
C CYS A 109 6.59 9.60 6.43
N TRP A 110 5.44 9.51 7.10
CA TRP A 110 5.08 10.46 8.14
C TRP A 110 5.60 10.01 9.51
N ALA A 111 6.43 10.85 10.12
CA ALA A 111 6.90 10.67 11.48
C ALA A 111 6.11 11.57 12.46
N MET A 112 5.65 10.99 13.56
CA MET A 112 5.01 11.69 14.68
C MET A 112 6.05 12.10 15.71
N ASP A 113 5.84 13.24 16.39
CA ASP A 113 6.71 13.71 17.47
C ASP A 113 6.56 12.91 18.78
N THR A 114 5.53 12.07 18.85
CA THR A 114 5.20 11.18 19.95
C THR A 114 5.17 9.72 19.51
N THR A 115 5.31 8.80 20.47
CA THR A 115 5.17 7.35 20.24
C THR A 115 3.71 6.90 20.12
N GLN A 116 2.78 7.75 20.55
CA GLN A 116 1.33 7.54 20.45
C GLN A 116 0.72 8.72 19.71
N GLY A 117 -0.15 8.44 18.75
CA GLY A 117 -0.80 9.47 17.97
C GLY A 117 -1.97 8.96 17.18
N TYR A 118 -2.55 9.85 16.39
CA TYR A 118 -3.72 9.56 15.58
C TYR A 118 -3.59 10.27 14.23
N VAL A 119 -4.30 9.72 13.24
CA VAL A 119 -4.56 10.37 11.96
C VAL A 119 -5.99 10.04 11.58
N THR A 120 -6.74 11.06 11.21
CA THR A 120 -8.13 10.91 10.76
C THR A 120 -8.15 11.08 9.25
N VAL A 121 -8.59 10.02 8.57
CA VAL A 121 -8.66 9.96 7.11
C VAL A 121 -10.11 10.09 6.69
N GLN A 122 -10.38 11.04 5.81
CA GLN A 122 -11.59 11.07 5.01
C GLN A 122 -11.42 10.14 3.82
N LEU A 123 -12.33 9.19 3.66
CA LEU A 123 -12.36 8.31 2.50
C LEU A 123 -12.91 9.05 1.28
N ALA A 124 -12.49 8.65 0.09
CA ALA A 124 -12.93 9.25 -1.18
C ALA A 124 -14.45 9.15 -1.41
N MET A 125 -15.10 8.17 -0.79
CA MET A 125 -16.55 8.00 -0.80
C MET A 125 -17.01 7.16 0.39
N PRO A 126 -18.32 7.24 0.74
CA PRO A 126 -18.98 6.33 1.67
C PRO A 126 -18.77 4.84 1.35
N VAL A 127 -18.26 4.07 2.30
CA VAL A 127 -18.03 2.62 2.14
C VAL A 127 -18.27 1.83 3.43
N ILE A 128 -18.53 0.53 3.28
CA ILE A 128 -18.46 -0.43 4.39
C ILE A 128 -17.00 -0.91 4.45
N ILE A 129 -16.31 -0.62 5.56
CA ILE A 129 -14.91 -1.01 5.70
C ILE A 129 -14.83 -2.50 6.01
N THR A 130 -14.27 -3.27 5.09
CA THR A 130 -14.10 -4.72 5.23
C THR A 130 -12.70 -5.11 5.67
N ALA A 131 -11.71 -4.29 5.32
CA ALA A 131 -10.33 -4.46 5.72
C ALA A 131 -9.59 -3.13 5.67
N ILE A 132 -8.47 -3.08 6.38
CA ILE A 132 -7.47 -2.01 6.29
C ILE A 132 -6.13 -2.63 5.91
N SER A 133 -5.24 -1.84 5.31
CA SER A 133 -3.86 -2.23 5.08
C SER A 133 -2.91 -1.25 5.75
N LEU A 134 -1.83 -1.78 6.33
CA LEU A 134 -0.68 -1.01 6.76
C LEU A 134 0.55 -1.47 5.98
N GLU A 135 1.32 -0.52 5.50
CA GLU A 135 2.58 -0.77 4.83
C GLU A 135 3.74 -0.09 5.55
N HIS A 136 4.88 -0.77 5.60
CA HIS A 136 6.16 -0.21 5.99
C HIS A 136 7.24 -0.70 5.03
N ILE A 137 8.40 -0.03 4.99
CA ILE A 137 9.54 -0.51 4.21
C ILE A 137 9.97 -1.92 4.68
N PRO A 138 10.38 -2.81 3.77
CA PRO A 138 10.97 -4.10 4.13
C PRO A 138 12.28 -3.89 4.89
N LYS A 139 12.61 -4.81 5.81
CA LYS A 139 13.86 -4.80 6.59
C LYS A 139 15.12 -4.68 5.73
N ALA A 140 15.11 -5.30 4.55
CA ALA A 140 16.22 -5.28 3.60
C ALA A 140 16.54 -3.85 3.07
N LEU A 141 15.60 -2.92 3.15
CA LEU A 141 15.78 -1.52 2.75
C LEU A 141 16.08 -0.59 3.93
N SER A 142 16.11 -1.10 5.17
CA SER A 142 16.53 -0.32 6.34
C SER A 142 18.06 -0.28 6.44
N PRO A 143 18.70 0.89 6.57
CA PRO A 143 20.16 1.01 6.66
C PRO A 143 20.80 0.17 7.78
N LEU A 144 20.08 -0.02 8.89
CA LEU A 144 20.55 -0.78 10.05
C LEU A 144 19.85 -2.14 10.19
N GLY A 145 19.03 -2.54 9.20
CA GLY A 145 18.21 -3.75 9.27
C GLY A 145 17.14 -3.74 10.37
N ARG A 146 16.84 -2.57 10.95
CA ARG A 146 15.91 -2.37 12.06
C ARG A 146 14.70 -1.55 11.62
N LEU A 147 13.52 -1.88 12.15
CA LEU A 147 12.26 -1.18 11.89
C LEU A 147 11.64 -0.70 13.20
N ASP A 148 12.46 -0.16 14.12
CA ASP A 148 12.00 0.22 15.46
C ASP A 148 10.96 1.34 15.46
N SER A 149 10.90 2.12 14.37
CA SER A 149 9.93 3.19 14.13
C SER A 149 8.62 2.70 13.53
N ALA A 150 8.51 1.43 13.13
CA ALA A 150 7.27 0.89 12.58
C ALA A 150 6.17 0.96 13.64
N PRO A 151 4.91 1.23 13.24
CA PRO A 151 3.78 1.14 14.15
C PRO A 151 3.73 -0.28 14.75
N LYS A 152 3.32 -0.39 16.01
CA LYS A 152 3.16 -1.70 16.68
C LYS A 152 1.69 -2.00 16.86
N GLU A 153 1.04 -1.31 17.78
CA GLU A 153 -0.39 -1.46 18.02
C GLU A 153 -1.15 -0.32 17.36
N ILE A 154 -2.22 -0.65 16.63
CA ILE A 154 -3.14 0.31 16.05
C ILE A 154 -4.57 -0.02 16.48
N ALA A 155 -5.38 1.01 16.68
CA ALA A 155 -6.82 0.90 16.85
C ALA A 155 -7.48 1.69 15.74
N VAL A 156 -8.54 1.12 15.16
CA VAL A 156 -9.30 1.77 14.09
C VAL A 156 -10.70 2.06 14.57
N MET A 157 -11.09 3.32 14.38
CA MET A 157 -12.42 3.85 14.64
C MET A 157 -13.04 4.23 13.29
N GLY A 158 -14.33 4.00 13.12
CA GLY A 158 -15.12 4.47 11.99
C GLY A 158 -16.17 5.48 12.45
N GLN A 159 -16.59 6.38 11.58
CA GLN A 159 -17.65 7.35 11.87
C GLN A 159 -18.55 7.53 10.66
N GLU A 160 -19.86 7.60 10.85
CA GLU A 160 -20.81 7.93 9.78
C GLU A 160 -20.89 9.45 9.54
N ALA A 161 -21.35 9.87 8.35
CA ALA A 161 -21.45 11.22 7.78
C ALA A 161 -22.38 12.19 8.53
N SER A 162 -22.85 11.88 9.74
CA SER A 162 -23.57 12.87 10.53
C SER A 162 -22.62 13.49 11.55
N VAL A 163 -22.68 14.81 11.69
CA VAL A 163 -21.82 15.59 12.61
C VAL A 163 -21.87 15.07 14.04
N ASP A 164 -22.97 14.45 14.41
CA ASP A 164 -23.25 13.93 15.74
C ASP A 164 -23.15 12.39 15.81
N SER A 165 -22.70 11.73 14.74
CA SER A 165 -22.55 10.27 14.72
C SER A 165 -21.43 9.86 15.69
N PRO A 166 -21.69 8.91 16.60
CA PRO A 166 -20.65 8.39 17.48
C PRO A 166 -19.60 7.64 16.67
N GLU A 167 -18.36 7.68 17.14
CA GLU A 167 -17.31 6.80 16.63
C GLU A 167 -17.62 5.34 17.00
N VAL A 168 -17.41 4.44 16.05
CA VAL A 168 -17.57 2.99 16.20
C VAL A 168 -16.18 2.35 16.21
N PHE A 169 -15.89 1.54 17.22
CA PHE A 169 -14.66 0.78 17.27
C PHE A 169 -14.70 -0.37 16.26
N LEU A 170 -13.80 -0.34 15.27
CA LEU A 170 -13.74 -1.35 14.21
C LEU A 170 -12.76 -2.48 14.54
N GLY A 171 -11.74 -2.19 15.35
CA GLY A 171 -10.80 -3.21 15.81
C GLY A 171 -9.48 -2.65 16.33
N LYS A 172 -8.71 -3.55 16.95
CA LYS A 172 -7.32 -3.33 17.36
C LYS A 172 -6.45 -4.39 16.68
N PHE A 173 -5.34 -3.95 16.10
CA PHE A 173 -4.44 -4.78 15.32
C PHE A 173 -2.99 -4.52 15.73
N THR A 174 -2.12 -5.47 15.38
CA THR A 174 -0.69 -5.38 15.65
C THR A 174 0.09 -5.60 14.36
N TYR A 175 0.92 -4.63 13.99
CA TYR A 175 1.85 -4.74 12.87
C TYR A 175 3.09 -5.52 13.29
N ASP A 176 3.37 -6.57 12.54
CA ASP A 176 4.47 -7.49 12.80
C ASP A 176 5.62 -7.21 11.83
N ILE A 177 6.70 -6.63 12.34
CA ILE A 177 7.89 -6.31 11.52
C ILE A 177 8.58 -7.55 10.93
N ASP A 178 8.27 -8.76 11.41
CA ASP A 178 8.81 -10.02 10.90
C ASP A 178 8.01 -10.60 9.73
N GLN A 179 6.82 -10.06 9.43
CA GLN A 179 5.94 -10.51 8.34
C GLN A 179 6.14 -9.70 7.04
N ASP A 180 5.25 -9.91 6.07
CA ASP A 180 5.21 -9.14 4.83
C ASP A 180 5.15 -7.62 5.11
N PRO A 181 5.81 -6.79 4.27
CA PRO A 181 5.84 -5.34 4.47
C PRO A 181 4.45 -4.68 4.41
N ILE A 182 3.55 -5.23 3.59
CA ILE A 182 2.13 -4.87 3.55
C ILE A 182 1.35 -5.91 4.34
N GLN A 183 0.60 -5.46 5.35
CA GLN A 183 -0.26 -6.32 6.18
C GLN A 183 -1.70 -5.84 6.07
N VAL A 184 -2.59 -6.78 5.76
CA VAL A 184 -4.03 -6.54 5.62
C VAL A 184 -4.74 -7.12 6.84
N TYR A 185 -5.64 -6.33 7.43
CA TYR A 185 -6.42 -6.70 8.59
C TYR A 185 -7.90 -6.63 8.26
N ASP A 186 -8.59 -7.78 8.35
CA ASP A 186 -10.02 -7.86 8.12
C ASP A 186 -10.81 -7.31 9.33
N ILE A 187 -11.87 -6.54 9.05
CA ILE A 187 -12.80 -6.02 10.04
C ILE A 187 -13.98 -6.99 10.17
N LYS A 188 -14.26 -7.40 11.41
CA LYS A 188 -15.31 -8.37 11.70
C LYS A 188 -16.70 -7.80 11.41
N VAL A 189 -17.59 -8.68 10.93
CA VAL A 189 -18.96 -8.36 10.47
C VAL A 189 -19.81 -7.69 11.55
N GLU A 190 -19.57 -7.97 12.83
CA GLU A 190 -20.29 -7.33 13.94
C GLU A 190 -20.04 -5.81 14.05
N HIS A 191 -19.02 -5.29 13.36
CA HIS A 191 -18.60 -3.89 13.41
C HIS A 191 -18.57 -3.26 12.01
N GLN A 192 -19.26 -3.88 11.02
CA GLN A 192 -19.34 -3.37 9.66
C GLN A 192 -20.45 -2.32 9.54
N ASP A 193 -20.13 -1.09 9.92
CA ASP A 193 -21.00 0.06 9.66
C ASP A 193 -20.55 0.80 8.39
N VAL A 194 -21.52 1.45 7.73
CA VAL A 194 -21.22 2.31 6.58
C VAL A 194 -20.52 3.57 7.11
N VAL A 195 -19.20 3.64 6.93
CA VAL A 195 -18.42 4.86 7.22
C VAL A 195 -18.65 5.81 6.07
N ARG A 196 -19.22 6.97 6.36
CA ARG A 196 -19.53 8.01 5.38
C ARG A 196 -18.79 9.27 5.85
N ASP A 197 -18.02 9.88 4.96
CA ASP A 197 -17.39 11.21 5.10
C ASP A 197 -17.36 11.87 6.49
N SER A 198 -16.24 11.70 7.21
CA SER A 198 -15.48 12.74 7.94
C SER A 198 -16.16 13.85 8.78
N PHE A 199 -15.78 13.97 10.08
CA PHE A 199 -16.11 15.10 10.98
C PHE A 199 -14.94 15.82 11.66
N HIS A 200 -15.30 16.94 12.31
CA HIS A 200 -14.48 18.02 12.86
C HIS A 200 -13.36 17.58 13.82
N CYS A 201 -12.23 18.29 13.71
CA CYS A 201 -11.14 18.25 14.68
C CYS A 201 -11.54 18.93 16.01
N HIS A 202 -12.43 18.32 16.80
CA HIS A 202 -12.65 18.72 18.19
C HIS A 202 -12.01 17.72 19.13
N ARG A 203 -10.69 17.86 19.30
CA ARG A 203 -9.93 17.26 20.39
C ARG A 203 -10.31 18.02 21.68
N TYR A 204 -11.17 17.45 22.52
CA TYR A 204 -11.22 17.84 23.93
C TYR A 204 -10.31 16.92 24.74
N ILE A 205 -9.46 17.57 25.54
CA ILE A 205 -8.23 17.08 26.19
C ILE A 205 -8.51 16.08 27.31
N GLY A 206 -7.54 15.18 27.52
CA GLY A 206 -7.20 14.57 28.80
C GLY A 206 -5.73 14.18 28.80
#